data_AF-A0A524N7R4-F1
#
_entry.id   AF-A0A524N7R4-F1
#
_cell.length_a   1.000
_cell.length_b   1.000
_cell.length_c   1.000
_cell.angle_alpha   90.00
_cell.angle_beta   90.00
_cell.angle_gamma   90.00
#
_symmetry.space_group_name_H-M   'P 1'
#
loop_
_entity.id
_entity.type
_entity.pdbx_description
1 polymer ?
#
loop_
_entity_poly.entity_id
_entity_poly.type
_entity_poly.pdbx_seq_one_letter_code
_entity_poly.pdbx_strand_id
1 'polypeptide(L)'
;MTDTRTWIRHNLFRTRRDAFLTIVFGLLSLWLLFKTLRFIFVTGRWTIIEVNLELLMIGRYPEAHVLRLAVTVVVLALWGGLLAGFIRGRQVRSGRMTAADSKLTRARVIDLVGRLWIPLALVILLLLLTSTPGPWIMAGLAVVAALVGRLVGPFAGRLRLPPIGSLVVVFVFGAIPVALYFYVVTAVGFDGWGGFMLNLFLAVCSIILCYPLGVLLALGRRSGLPLVRLVCTTYIEVIRGAPLFVLLLLANVALGFFV
;
A
#
# COMPACT_ATOMS: atom_id res chain seq x y z
N MET A 1 -32.89 -7.06 -18.82
CA MET A 1 -31.57 -7.72 -18.94
C MET A 1 -31.15 -7.60 -20.40
N THR A 2 -30.18 -6.76 -20.74
CA THR A 2 -29.69 -6.65 -22.12
C THR A 2 -29.09 -7.98 -22.53
N ASP A 3 -29.69 -8.63 -23.52
CA ASP A 3 -29.17 -9.84 -24.14
C ASP A 3 -27.71 -9.61 -24.56
N THR A 4 -26.80 -10.49 -24.11
CA THR A 4 -25.35 -10.41 -24.37
C THR A 4 -25.07 -10.24 -25.85
N ARG A 5 -25.90 -10.84 -26.72
CA ARG A 5 -25.77 -10.72 -28.18
C ARG A 5 -26.02 -9.29 -28.67
N THR A 6 -27.04 -8.64 -28.13
CA THR A 6 -27.39 -7.24 -28.46
C THR A 6 -26.29 -6.29 -28.00
N TRP A 7 -25.69 -6.55 -26.84
CA TRP A 7 -24.55 -5.77 -26.34
C TRP A 7 -23.30 -5.91 -27.23
N ILE A 8 -22.95 -7.15 -27.63
CA ILE A 8 -21.79 -7.43 -28.50
C ILE A 8 -21.98 -6.75 -29.87
N ARG A 9 -23.14 -6.89 -30.50
CA ARG A 9 -23.41 -6.27 -31.80
C ARG A 9 -23.30 -4.75 -31.74
N HIS A 10 -23.80 -4.13 -30.67
CA HIS A 10 -23.78 -2.67 -30.53
C HIS A 10 -22.38 -2.11 -30.18
N ASN A 11 -21.57 -2.82 -29.40
CA ASN A 11 -20.26 -2.31 -28.95
C ASN A 11 -19.09 -2.73 -29.84
N LEU A 12 -19.13 -3.93 -30.43
CA LEU A 12 -18.00 -4.51 -31.16
C LEU A 12 -18.22 -4.53 -32.68
N PHE A 13 -19.46 -4.70 -33.14
CA PHE A 13 -19.78 -4.92 -34.56
C PHE A 13 -20.83 -3.95 -35.10
N ARG A 14 -20.80 -2.69 -34.64
CA ARG A 14 -21.79 -1.68 -35.01
C ARG A 14 -21.74 -1.31 -36.49
N THR A 15 -20.53 -1.19 -37.04
CA THR A 15 -20.28 -0.90 -38.46
C THR A 15 -19.28 -1.90 -39.05
N ARG A 16 -19.14 -1.94 -40.39
CA ARG A 16 -18.13 -2.79 -41.05
C ARG A 16 -16.70 -2.44 -40.66
N ARG A 17 -16.42 -1.15 -40.39
CA ARG A 17 -15.11 -0.70 -39.90
C ARG A 17 -14.87 -1.16 -38.46
N ASP A 18 -15.86 -1.03 -37.59
CA ASP A 18 -15.78 -1.51 -36.20
C ASP A 18 -15.60 -3.03 -36.16
N ALA A 19 -16.27 -3.76 -37.05
CA ALA A 19 -16.09 -5.20 -37.19
C ALA A 19 -14.66 -5.58 -37.61
N PHE A 20 -14.11 -4.90 -38.63
CA PHE A 20 -12.72 -5.11 -39.06
C PHE A 20 -11.72 -4.78 -37.94
N LEU A 21 -11.87 -3.61 -37.30
CA LEU A 21 -11.00 -3.19 -36.20
C LEU A 21 -11.08 -4.16 -35.01
N THR A 22 -12.29 -4.60 -34.63
CA THR A 22 -12.47 -5.59 -33.56
C THR A 22 -11.79 -6.91 -33.89
N ILE A 23 -11.87 -7.39 -35.13
CA ILE A 23 -11.19 -8.63 -35.53
C ILE A 23 -9.67 -8.43 -35.47
N VAL A 24 -9.14 -7.35 -36.04
CA VAL A 24 -7.70 -7.07 -36.06
C VAL A 24 -7.14 -6.89 -34.66
N PHE A 25 -7.73 -6.03 -33.84
CA PHE A 25 -7.29 -5.81 -32.46
C PHE A 25 -7.57 -7.02 -31.57
N GLY A 26 -8.67 -7.75 -31.79
CA GLY A 26 -8.96 -8.98 -31.07
C GLY A 26 -7.89 -10.06 -31.33
N LEU A 27 -7.51 -10.26 -32.59
CA LEU A 27 -6.43 -11.17 -32.96
C LEU A 27 -5.07 -10.70 -32.42
N LEU A 28 -4.78 -9.40 -32.50
CA LEU A 28 -3.55 -8.83 -31.94
C LEU A 28 -3.49 -9.00 -30.41
N SER A 29 -4.60 -8.77 -29.70
CA SER A 29 -4.71 -8.98 -28.25
C SER A 29 -4.55 -10.43 -27.88
N LEU A 30 -5.16 -11.36 -28.62
CA LEU A 30 -4.97 -12.81 -28.41
C LEU A 30 -3.53 -13.24 -28.68
N TRP A 31 -2.91 -12.71 -29.73
CA TRP A 31 -1.50 -12.96 -30.06
C TRP A 31 -0.57 -12.44 -28.97
N LEU A 32 -0.79 -11.21 -28.48
CA LEU A 32 -0.03 -10.62 -27.39
C LEU A 32 -0.23 -11.41 -26.09
N LEU A 33 -1.46 -11.76 -25.76
CA LEU A 33 -1.77 -12.58 -24.59
C LEU A 33 -1.06 -13.93 -24.67
N PHE A 34 -1.11 -14.60 -25.82
CA PHE A 34 -0.40 -15.86 -26.03
C PHE A 34 1.11 -15.68 -25.88
N LYS A 35 1.70 -14.62 -26.44
CA LYS A 35 3.13 -14.30 -26.28
C LYS A 35 3.48 -14.06 -24.82
N THR A 36 2.67 -13.31 -24.08
CA THR A 36 2.87 -13.05 -22.65
C THR A 36 2.75 -14.32 -21.83
N LEU A 37 1.73 -15.15 -22.05
CA LEU A 37 1.56 -16.42 -21.35
C LEU A 37 2.69 -17.41 -21.66
N ARG A 38 3.10 -17.52 -22.92
CA ARG A 38 4.25 -18.34 -23.32
C ARG A 38 5.54 -17.82 -22.67
N PHE A 39 5.73 -16.51 -22.58
CA PHE A 39 6.84 -15.93 -21.84
C PHE A 39 6.79 -16.31 -20.36
N ILE A 40 5.63 -16.18 -19.74
CA ILE A 40 5.48 -16.42 -18.31
C ILE A 40 5.67 -17.89 -17.95
N PHE A 41 5.12 -18.82 -18.72
CA PHE A 41 5.09 -20.24 -18.33
C PHE A 41 6.12 -21.13 -19.03
N VAL A 42 6.65 -20.73 -20.18
CA VAL A 42 7.48 -21.62 -21.02
C VAL A 42 8.88 -21.09 -21.24
N THR A 43 9.02 -19.84 -21.69
CA THR A 43 10.33 -19.29 -22.10
C THR A 43 10.99 -18.42 -21.04
N GLY A 44 10.29 -18.07 -19.97
CA GLY A 44 10.76 -17.20 -18.90
C GLY A 44 11.84 -17.88 -18.04
N ARG A 45 12.98 -17.20 -17.86
CA ARG A 45 14.07 -17.66 -17.00
C ARG A 45 13.91 -17.11 -15.58
N TRP A 46 12.97 -17.69 -14.83
CA TRP A 46 12.61 -17.24 -13.47
C TRP A 46 13.70 -17.50 -12.43
N THR A 47 14.58 -18.46 -12.69
CA THR A 47 15.76 -18.75 -11.86
C THR A 47 16.63 -17.52 -11.60
N ILE A 48 16.71 -16.57 -12.55
CA ILE A 48 17.45 -15.32 -12.37
C ILE A 48 16.83 -14.49 -11.23
N ILE A 49 15.50 -14.45 -11.13
CA ILE A 49 14.80 -13.71 -10.09
C ILE A 49 14.92 -14.45 -8.75
N GLU A 50 14.74 -15.78 -8.73
CA GLU A 50 14.85 -16.60 -7.52
C GLU A 50 16.23 -16.47 -6.86
N VAL A 51 17.31 -16.52 -7.65
CA VAL A 51 18.69 -16.40 -7.15
C VAL A 51 19.03 -14.97 -6.71
N ASN A 52 18.46 -13.95 -7.36
CA ASN A 52 18.73 -12.54 -7.06
C ASN A 52 17.63 -11.88 -6.23
N LEU A 53 16.73 -12.65 -5.62
CA LEU A 53 15.56 -12.12 -4.92
C LEU A 53 15.99 -11.25 -3.72
N GLU A 54 17.04 -11.64 -3.03
CA GLU A 54 17.61 -10.86 -1.92
C GLU A 54 18.10 -9.50 -2.39
N LEU A 55 18.90 -9.46 -3.47
CA LEU A 55 19.38 -8.22 -4.08
C LEU A 55 18.21 -7.34 -4.56
N LEU A 56 17.14 -7.94 -5.12
CA LEU A 56 15.93 -7.23 -5.51
C LEU A 56 15.22 -6.62 -4.29
N MET A 57 15.14 -7.35 -3.18
CA MET A 57 14.37 -6.97 -2.01
C MET A 57 15.07 -5.95 -1.13
N ILE A 58 16.31 -6.20 -0.74
CA ILE A 58 17.05 -5.39 0.25
C ILE A 58 18.23 -4.62 -0.36
N GLY A 59 18.54 -4.84 -1.64
CA GLY A 59 19.62 -4.11 -2.32
C GLY A 59 20.99 -4.41 -1.70
N ARG A 60 21.72 -3.36 -1.31
CA ARG A 60 23.07 -3.43 -0.73
C ARG A 60 23.08 -3.51 0.80
N TYR A 61 21.94 -3.81 1.41
CA TYR A 61 21.83 -3.83 2.86
C TYR A 61 22.68 -4.98 3.46
N PRO A 62 23.60 -4.71 4.40
CA PRO A 62 24.44 -5.73 5.00
C PRO A 62 23.65 -6.88 5.66
N GLU A 63 24.04 -8.12 5.37
CA GLU A 63 23.41 -9.33 5.90
C GLU A 63 23.35 -9.35 7.44
N ALA A 64 24.38 -8.81 8.10
CA ALA A 64 24.47 -8.72 9.56
C ALA A 64 23.32 -7.92 10.21
N HIS A 65 22.61 -7.09 9.43
CA HIS A 65 21.51 -6.26 9.92
C HIS A 65 20.15 -6.65 9.35
N VAL A 66 20.05 -7.67 8.49
CA VAL A 66 18.77 -8.11 7.89
C VAL A 66 17.74 -8.48 8.96
N LEU A 67 18.18 -9.03 10.10
CA LEU A 67 17.31 -9.30 11.23
C LEU A 67 16.58 -8.04 11.73
N ARG A 68 17.24 -6.86 11.71
CA ARG A 68 16.63 -5.60 12.11
C ARG A 68 15.45 -5.24 11.20
N LEU A 69 15.57 -5.50 9.90
CA LEU A 69 14.49 -5.30 8.94
C LEU A 69 13.30 -6.24 9.23
N ALA A 70 13.59 -7.52 9.51
CA ALA A 70 12.56 -8.48 9.88
C ALA A 70 11.84 -8.08 11.18
N VAL A 71 12.58 -7.63 12.21
CA VAL A 71 11.98 -7.10 13.44
C VAL A 71 11.10 -5.89 13.14
N THR A 72 11.57 -4.95 12.32
CA THR A 72 10.77 -3.77 11.93
C THR A 72 9.46 -4.16 11.26
N VAL A 73 9.46 -5.11 10.32
CA VAL A 73 8.25 -5.60 9.65
C VAL A 73 7.27 -6.20 10.67
N VAL A 74 7.76 -7.05 11.58
CA VAL A 74 6.94 -7.69 12.61
C VAL A 74 6.36 -6.67 13.58
N VAL A 75 7.16 -5.71 14.04
CA VAL A 75 6.70 -4.66 14.96
C VAL A 75 5.73 -3.71 14.28
N LEU A 76 5.94 -3.36 13.00
CA LEU A 76 4.96 -2.58 12.22
C LEU A 76 3.64 -3.34 12.05
N ALA A 77 3.70 -4.66 11.84
CA ALA A 77 2.50 -5.49 11.75
C ALA A 77 1.75 -5.52 13.10
N LEU A 78 2.47 -5.68 14.22
CA LEU A 78 1.90 -5.56 15.57
C LEU A 78 1.26 -4.19 15.79
N TRP A 79 1.98 -3.11 15.45
CA TRP A 79 1.54 -1.73 15.61
C TRP A 79 0.28 -1.45 14.79
N GLY A 80 0.23 -1.87 13.52
CA GLY A 80 -0.96 -1.75 12.67
C GLY A 80 -2.14 -2.56 13.21
N GLY A 81 -1.88 -3.75 13.74
CA GLY A 81 -2.87 -4.56 14.45
C GLY A 81 -3.43 -3.86 15.68
N LEU A 82 -2.55 -3.35 16.54
CA LEU A 82 -2.91 -2.59 17.75
C LEU A 82 -3.73 -1.35 17.41
N LEU A 83 -3.33 -0.59 16.39
CA LEU A 83 -4.04 0.60 15.94
C LEU A 83 -5.46 0.25 15.45
N ALA A 84 -5.59 -0.77 14.60
CA ALA A 84 -6.88 -1.24 14.12
C ALA A 84 -7.78 -1.74 15.27
N GLY A 85 -7.20 -2.49 16.22
CA GLY A 85 -7.87 -2.94 17.42
C GLY A 85 -8.32 -1.78 18.33
N PHE A 86 -7.45 -0.81 18.53
CA PHE A 86 -7.68 0.38 19.36
C PHE A 86 -8.82 1.26 18.81
N ILE A 87 -8.78 1.56 17.51
CA ILE A 87 -9.85 2.32 16.82
C ILE A 87 -11.17 1.59 16.96
N ARG A 88 -11.18 0.26 16.74
CA ARG A 88 -12.37 -0.57 16.92
C ARG A 88 -12.90 -0.52 18.36
N GLY A 89 -12.01 -0.61 19.36
CA GLY A 89 -12.39 -0.49 20.78
C GLY A 89 -13.10 0.84 21.09
N ARG A 90 -12.59 1.94 20.53
CA ARG A 90 -13.22 3.28 20.65
C ARG A 90 -14.53 3.41 19.87
N GLN A 91 -14.65 2.80 18.69
CA GLN A 91 -15.89 2.80 17.91
C GLN A 91 -17.02 2.06 18.63
N VAL A 92 -16.72 0.91 19.26
CA VAL A 92 -17.69 0.17 20.08
C VAL A 92 -18.10 1.00 21.30
N ARG A 93 -17.15 1.64 21.98
CA ARG A 93 -17.44 2.52 23.13
C ARG A 93 -18.30 3.73 22.76
N SER A 94 -18.05 4.35 21.61
CA SER A 94 -18.80 5.51 21.16
C SER A 94 -20.20 5.17 20.61
N GLY A 95 -20.62 3.90 20.67
CA GLY A 95 -21.90 3.43 20.15
C GLY A 95 -21.98 3.42 18.62
N ARG A 96 -20.89 3.77 17.92
CA ARG A 96 -20.82 3.79 16.44
C ARG A 96 -20.77 2.40 15.83
N MET A 97 -20.47 1.37 16.63
CA MET A 97 -20.44 -0.03 16.20
C MET A 97 -20.98 -0.93 17.31
N THR A 98 -21.82 -1.91 16.96
CA THR A 98 -22.25 -2.91 17.93
C THR A 98 -21.17 -3.98 18.15
N ALA A 99 -21.18 -4.65 19.30
CA ALA A 99 -20.27 -5.79 19.55
C ALA A 99 -20.51 -6.96 18.57
N ALA A 100 -21.72 -7.06 17.99
CA ALA A 100 -22.08 -8.02 16.95
C ALA A 100 -21.43 -7.69 15.59
N ASP A 101 -21.44 -6.41 15.17
CA ASP A 101 -20.72 -5.92 13.98
C ASP A 101 -19.21 -6.09 14.09
N SER A 102 -18.72 -6.33 15.30
CA SER A 102 -17.31 -6.45 15.59
C SER A 102 -16.75 -7.82 15.18
N LYS A 103 -17.55 -8.88 15.13
CA LYS A 103 -17.05 -10.23 14.79
C LYS A 103 -16.49 -10.28 13.36
N LEU A 104 -15.49 -11.13 13.15
CA LEU A 104 -14.88 -11.33 11.83
C LEU A 104 -15.81 -12.21 10.99
N THR A 105 -16.86 -11.61 10.43
CA THR A 105 -17.84 -12.32 9.59
C THR A 105 -17.22 -12.67 8.24
N ARG A 106 -17.63 -13.80 7.62
CA ARG A 106 -17.18 -14.21 6.27
C ARG A 106 -17.28 -13.08 5.24
N ALA A 107 -18.36 -12.31 5.26
CA ALA A 107 -18.56 -11.16 4.39
C ALA A 107 -17.44 -10.11 4.50
N ARG A 108 -16.94 -9.85 5.72
CA ARG A 108 -15.85 -8.88 5.95
C ARG A 108 -14.51 -9.43 5.50
N VAL A 109 -14.28 -10.74 5.61
CA VAL A 109 -13.08 -11.38 5.06
C VAL A 109 -13.07 -11.26 3.54
N ILE A 110 -14.20 -11.50 2.89
CA ILE A 110 -14.33 -11.36 1.42
C ILE A 110 -14.09 -9.91 0.99
N ASP A 111 -14.63 -8.92 1.70
CA ASP A 111 -14.38 -7.50 1.43
C ASP A 111 -12.91 -7.11 1.62
N LEU A 112 -12.25 -7.60 2.69
CA LEU A 112 -10.82 -7.38 2.92
C LEU A 112 -9.96 -8.01 1.82
N VAL A 113 -10.25 -9.25 1.43
CA VAL A 113 -9.56 -9.92 0.33
C VAL A 113 -9.80 -9.16 -0.98
N GLY A 114 -11.03 -8.73 -1.26
CA GLY A 114 -11.35 -7.94 -2.44
C GLY A 114 -10.62 -6.59 -2.51
N ARG A 115 -10.31 -5.97 -1.36
CA ARG A 115 -9.54 -4.71 -1.30
C ARG A 115 -8.03 -4.91 -1.37
N LEU A 116 -7.53 -6.00 -0.80
CA LEU A 116 -6.09 -6.24 -0.60
C LEU A 116 -5.54 -7.37 -1.46
N TRP A 117 -6.28 -7.90 -2.44
CA TRP A 117 -5.82 -9.03 -3.25
C TRP A 117 -4.54 -8.72 -4.02
N ILE A 118 -4.35 -7.48 -4.51
CA ILE A 118 -3.14 -7.10 -5.25
C ILE A 118 -1.89 -7.17 -4.36
N PRO A 119 -1.80 -6.42 -3.23
CA PRO A 119 -0.63 -6.52 -2.36
C PRO A 119 -0.48 -7.92 -1.76
N LEU A 120 -1.58 -8.61 -1.46
CA LEU A 120 -1.53 -9.99 -0.96
C LEU A 120 -0.96 -10.96 -2.00
N ALA A 121 -1.40 -10.86 -3.26
CA ALA A 121 -0.89 -11.68 -4.36
C ALA A 121 0.59 -11.40 -4.61
N LEU A 122 1.03 -10.14 -4.52
CA LEU A 122 2.44 -9.79 -4.63
C LEU A 122 3.27 -10.41 -3.49
N VAL A 123 2.80 -10.32 -2.24
CA VAL A 123 3.51 -10.93 -1.08
C VAL A 123 3.57 -12.44 -1.24
N ILE A 124 2.46 -13.10 -1.60
CA ILE A 124 2.43 -14.54 -1.82
C ILE A 124 3.36 -14.93 -2.97
N LEU A 125 3.36 -14.19 -4.08
CA LEU A 125 4.26 -14.42 -5.21
C LEU A 125 5.73 -14.33 -4.75
N LEU A 126 6.11 -13.28 -4.02
CA LEU A 126 7.47 -13.12 -3.50
C LEU A 126 7.88 -14.26 -2.56
N LEU A 127 6.95 -14.72 -1.70
CA LEU A 127 7.17 -15.87 -0.82
C LEU A 127 7.32 -17.18 -1.59
N LEU A 128 6.54 -17.39 -2.65
CA LEU A 128 6.64 -18.56 -3.51
C LEU A 128 7.94 -18.60 -4.32
N LEU A 129 8.48 -17.43 -4.68
CA LEU A 129 9.78 -17.31 -5.35
C LEU A 129 10.97 -17.48 -4.39
N THR A 130 10.72 -17.50 -3.08
CA THR A 130 11.77 -17.65 -2.07
C THR A 130 12.06 -19.13 -1.81
N SER A 131 13.31 -19.54 -1.90
CA SER A 131 13.78 -20.91 -1.58
C SER A 131 14.15 -21.11 -0.11
N THR A 132 14.35 -20.04 0.66
CA THR A 132 14.73 -20.07 2.07
C THR A 132 13.52 -19.97 3.03
N PRO A 133 13.58 -20.59 4.22
CA PRO A 133 12.47 -20.52 5.18
C PRO A 133 12.35 -19.16 5.89
N GLY A 134 13.38 -18.31 5.85
CA GLY A 134 13.44 -17.06 6.59
C GLY A 134 12.27 -16.11 6.29
N PRO A 135 12.01 -15.73 5.03
CA PRO A 135 10.90 -14.85 4.67
C PRO A 135 9.52 -15.43 5.00
N TRP A 136 9.34 -16.74 4.92
CA TRP A 136 8.10 -17.42 5.34
C TRP A 136 7.87 -17.29 6.85
N ILE A 137 8.91 -17.49 7.67
CA ILE A 137 8.84 -17.32 9.12
C ILE A 137 8.53 -15.85 9.46
N MET A 138 9.20 -14.90 8.82
CA MET A 138 8.95 -13.46 9.01
C MET A 138 7.51 -13.08 8.66
N ALA A 139 7.00 -13.53 7.51
CA ALA A 139 5.62 -13.27 7.09
C ALA A 139 4.61 -13.90 8.06
N GLY A 140 4.84 -15.14 8.49
CA GLY A 140 4.02 -15.81 9.50
C GLY A 140 4.01 -15.04 10.82
N LEU A 141 5.18 -14.64 11.32
CA LEU A 141 5.32 -13.88 12.56
C LEU A 141 4.66 -12.50 12.44
N ALA A 142 4.77 -11.82 11.30
CA ALA A 142 4.09 -10.55 11.06
C ALA A 142 2.57 -10.70 11.08
N VAL A 143 2.02 -11.76 10.48
CA VAL A 143 0.58 -12.06 10.53
C VAL A 143 0.14 -12.33 11.97
N VAL A 144 0.87 -13.18 12.70
CA VAL A 144 0.57 -13.47 14.11
C VAL A 144 0.63 -12.19 14.94
N ALA A 145 1.67 -11.37 14.77
CA ALA A 145 1.82 -10.09 15.46
C ALA A 145 0.66 -9.13 15.16
N ALA A 146 0.24 -9.01 13.90
CA ALA A 146 -0.93 -8.21 13.52
C ALA A 146 -2.22 -8.71 14.14
N LEU A 147 -2.42 -10.04 14.20
CA LEU A 147 -3.60 -10.64 14.84
C LEU A 147 -3.59 -10.41 16.36
N VAL A 148 -2.46 -10.64 17.02
CA VAL A 148 -2.26 -10.36 18.45
C VAL A 148 -2.55 -8.90 18.74
N GLY A 149 -1.97 -7.97 17.96
CA GLY A 149 -2.24 -6.54 18.10
C GLY A 149 -3.73 -6.22 17.91
N ARG A 150 -4.38 -6.82 16.91
CA ARG A 150 -5.82 -6.61 16.65
C ARG A 150 -6.72 -7.15 17.76
N LEU A 151 -6.30 -8.20 18.46
CA LEU A 151 -7.03 -8.78 19.58
C LEU A 151 -6.79 -8.01 20.89
N VAL A 152 -5.58 -7.52 21.12
CA VAL A 152 -5.19 -6.77 22.34
C VAL A 152 -5.62 -5.30 22.27
N GLY A 153 -5.53 -4.67 21.10
CA GLY A 153 -5.85 -3.25 20.89
C GLY A 153 -7.24 -2.79 21.38
N PRO A 154 -8.33 -3.57 21.22
CA PRO A 154 -9.65 -3.20 21.70
C PRO A 154 -9.74 -3.07 23.22
N PHE A 155 -8.94 -3.80 23.99
CA PHE A 155 -8.90 -3.67 25.45
C PHE A 155 -8.46 -2.26 25.82
N ALA A 156 -7.30 -1.81 25.31
CA ALA A 156 -6.81 -0.45 25.49
C ALA A 156 -7.78 0.62 24.93
N GLY A 157 -8.42 0.35 23.78
CA GLY A 157 -9.37 1.28 23.15
C GLY A 157 -10.69 1.49 23.90
N ARG A 158 -11.09 0.53 24.75
CA ARG A 158 -12.31 0.62 25.58
C ARG A 158 -12.11 1.41 26.87
N LEU A 159 -10.87 1.60 27.33
CA LEU A 159 -10.59 2.35 28.56
C LEU A 159 -11.06 3.82 28.45
N ARG A 160 -11.59 4.34 29.57
CA ARG A 160 -11.94 5.75 29.71
C ARG A 160 -10.71 6.56 30.11
N LEU A 161 -9.92 6.97 29.11
CA LEU A 161 -8.77 7.83 29.34
C LEU A 161 -9.19 9.31 29.47
N PRO A 162 -8.60 10.07 30.41
CA PRO A 162 -8.74 11.53 30.44
C PRO A 162 -8.10 12.16 29.18
N PRO A 163 -8.37 13.44 28.87
CA PRO A 163 -7.83 14.11 27.68
C PRO A 163 -6.31 13.98 27.56
N ILE A 164 -5.59 14.15 28.67
CA ILE A 164 -4.13 13.96 28.75
C ILE A 164 -3.75 12.52 28.41
N GLY A 165 -4.43 11.52 28.99
CA GLY A 165 -4.17 10.11 28.68
C GLY A 165 -4.46 9.77 27.21
N SER A 166 -5.45 10.42 26.59
CA SER A 166 -5.74 10.24 25.17
C SER A 166 -4.66 10.83 24.26
N LEU A 167 -4.06 11.96 24.66
CA LEU A 167 -2.94 12.60 23.97
C LEU A 167 -1.67 11.74 24.08
N VAL A 168 -1.37 11.22 25.27
CA VAL A 168 -0.24 10.31 25.51
C VAL A 168 -0.34 9.08 24.59
N VAL A 169 -1.53 8.48 24.47
CA VAL A 169 -1.70 7.32 23.58
C VAL A 169 -1.43 7.69 22.12
N VAL A 170 -1.92 8.83 21.63
CA VAL A 170 -1.61 9.29 20.27
C VAL A 170 -0.11 9.49 20.07
N PHE A 171 0.57 10.10 21.04
CA PHE A 171 2.01 10.32 20.99
C PHE A 171 2.78 8.99 20.98
N VAL A 172 2.42 8.04 21.84
CA VAL A 172 3.04 6.70 21.88
C VAL A 172 2.84 5.96 20.56
N PHE A 173 1.63 5.96 20.00
CA PHE A 173 1.38 5.33 18.69
C PHE A 173 2.16 6.03 17.58
N GLY A 174 2.31 7.35 17.61
CA GLY A 174 3.11 8.11 16.64
C GLY A 174 4.63 7.91 16.79
N ALA A 175 5.11 7.69 18.02
CA ALA A 175 6.53 7.50 18.31
C ALA A 175 7.07 6.14 17.82
N ILE A 176 6.23 5.10 17.75
CA ILE A 176 6.65 3.75 17.37
C ILE A 176 7.26 3.69 15.95
N PRO A 177 6.60 4.20 14.88
CA PRO A 177 7.21 4.24 13.54
C PRO A 177 8.50 5.07 13.49
N VAL A 178 8.57 6.16 14.26
CA VAL A 178 9.76 7.02 14.32
C VAL A 178 10.92 6.29 15.00
N ALA A 179 10.67 5.59 16.10
CA ALA A 179 11.67 4.78 16.79
C ALA A 179 12.19 3.64 15.90
N LEU A 180 11.30 2.97 15.16
CA LEU A 180 11.67 1.92 14.20
C LEU A 180 12.54 2.47 13.06
N TYR A 181 12.22 3.67 12.57
CA TYR A 181 13.05 4.34 11.58
C TYR A 181 14.49 4.56 12.09
N PHE A 182 14.66 5.10 13.30
CA PHE A 182 16.00 5.26 13.90
C PHE A 182 16.68 3.93 14.18
N TYR A 183 15.95 2.89 14.57
CA TYR A 183 16.48 1.55 14.76
C TYR A 183 17.12 0.95 13.49
N VAL A 184 16.54 1.23 12.32
CA VAL A 184 17.08 0.76 11.03
C VAL A 184 18.21 1.66 10.53
N VAL A 185 18.06 2.99 10.58
CA VAL A 185 19.07 3.96 10.09
C VAL A 185 20.37 3.93 10.89
N THR A 186 20.31 3.68 12.20
CA THR A 186 21.53 3.56 13.04
C THR A 186 22.38 2.33 12.69
N ALA A 187 21.81 1.34 11.99
CA ALA A 187 22.55 0.18 11.51
C ALA A 187 23.32 0.50 10.22
N VAL A 188 22.63 1.14 9.28
CA VAL A 188 23.08 1.37 7.92
C VAL A 188 22.54 2.72 7.48
N GLY A 189 23.44 3.63 7.14
CA GLY A 189 23.07 4.93 6.58
C GLY A 189 22.24 4.79 5.31
N PHE A 190 21.52 5.84 4.93
CA PHE A 190 20.60 5.81 3.80
C PHE A 190 21.25 5.40 2.47
N ASP A 191 22.54 5.69 2.28
CA ASP A 191 23.29 5.32 1.07
C ASP A 191 23.40 3.81 0.85
N GLY A 192 23.23 3.02 1.92
CA GLY A 192 23.20 1.56 1.87
C GLY A 192 21.81 0.98 1.62
N TRP A 193 20.76 1.80 1.60
CA TRP A 193 19.40 1.33 1.34
C TRP A 193 19.19 1.21 -0.16
N GLY A 194 18.46 0.17 -0.58
CA GLY A 194 18.15 -0.04 -1.98
C GLY A 194 17.08 -1.07 -2.19
N GLY A 195 16.92 -1.48 -3.45
CA GLY A 195 15.95 -2.49 -3.85
C GLY A 195 14.50 -2.08 -3.60
N PHE A 196 13.65 -3.09 -3.53
CA PHE A 196 12.22 -2.96 -3.31
C PHE A 196 11.89 -2.37 -1.94
N MET A 197 12.69 -2.68 -0.91
CA MET A 197 12.51 -2.14 0.44
C MET A 197 12.55 -0.62 0.45
N LEU A 198 13.55 0.00 -0.19
CA LEU A 198 13.65 1.46 -0.24
C LEU A 198 12.44 2.07 -0.95
N ASN A 199 12.03 1.49 -2.08
CA ASN A 199 10.85 1.96 -2.82
C ASN A 199 9.58 1.86 -1.98
N LEU A 200 9.38 0.75 -1.27
CA LEU A 200 8.23 0.56 -0.40
C LEU A 200 8.26 1.54 0.78
N PHE A 201 9.42 1.74 1.39
CA PHE A 201 9.59 2.70 2.48
C PHE A 201 9.26 4.13 2.03
N LEU A 202 9.84 4.58 0.92
CA LEU A 202 9.56 5.89 0.35
C LEU A 202 8.08 6.04 0.01
N ALA A 203 7.47 5.05 -0.62
CA ALA A 203 6.04 5.07 -0.94
C ALA A 203 5.16 5.21 0.32
N VAL A 204 5.43 4.43 1.37
CA VAL A 204 4.67 4.49 2.64
C VAL A 204 4.86 5.84 3.32
N CYS A 205 6.11 6.32 3.43
CA CYS A 205 6.40 7.63 4.01
C CYS A 205 5.72 8.76 3.23
N SER A 206 5.78 8.74 1.90
CA SER A 206 5.09 9.70 1.05
C SER A 206 3.57 9.66 1.26
N ILE A 207 2.96 8.48 1.31
CA ILE A 207 1.51 8.36 1.56
C ILE A 207 1.16 8.95 2.93
N ILE A 208 1.90 8.60 3.99
CA ILE A 208 1.61 9.07 5.36
C ILE A 208 1.76 10.60 5.46
N LEU A 209 2.79 11.18 4.85
CA LEU A 209 3.04 12.63 4.91
C LEU A 209 2.10 13.42 4.00
N CYS A 210 1.81 12.92 2.79
CA CYS A 210 0.98 13.63 1.82
C CYS A 210 -0.52 13.46 2.09
N TYR A 211 -0.97 12.37 2.73
CA TYR A 211 -2.39 12.13 2.95
C TYR A 211 -3.06 13.22 3.81
N PRO A 212 -2.52 13.65 4.97
CA PRO A 212 -3.08 14.74 5.75
C PRO A 212 -3.15 16.05 4.97
N LEU A 213 -2.10 16.38 4.22
CA LEU A 213 -2.07 17.56 3.36
C LEU A 213 -3.16 17.50 2.28
N GLY A 214 -3.33 16.35 1.64
CA GLY A 214 -4.40 16.11 0.66
C GLY A 214 -5.79 16.27 1.27
N VAL A 215 -6.02 15.77 2.49
CA VAL A 215 -7.29 15.96 3.22
C VAL A 215 -7.52 17.43 3.56
N LEU A 216 -6.51 18.14 4.04
CA LEU A 216 -6.61 19.57 4.35
C LEU A 216 -6.98 20.40 3.11
N LEU A 217 -6.32 20.15 1.97
CA LEU A 217 -6.64 20.81 0.71
C LEU A 217 -8.04 20.46 0.20
N ALA A 218 -8.46 19.19 0.37
CA ALA A 218 -9.81 18.76 0.00
C ALA A 218 -10.90 19.44 0.85
N LEU A 219 -10.64 19.63 2.15
CA LEU A 219 -11.52 20.42 3.04
C LEU A 219 -11.50 21.90 2.66
N GLY A 220 -10.33 22.47 2.36
CA GLY A 220 -10.19 23.85 1.88
C GLY A 220 -10.99 24.11 0.59
N ARG A 221 -11.02 23.16 -0.34
CA ARG A 221 -11.86 23.22 -1.55
C ARG A 221 -13.36 23.26 -1.26
N ARG A 222 -13.82 22.74 -0.10
CA ARG A 222 -15.23 22.83 0.33
C ARG A 222 -15.51 24.02 1.25
N SER A 223 -14.51 24.85 1.56
CA SER A 223 -14.67 25.99 2.47
C SER A 223 -15.63 27.05 1.92
N GLY A 224 -16.34 27.74 2.81
CA GLY A 224 -17.19 28.89 2.49
C GLY A 224 -16.40 30.15 2.11
N LEU A 225 -15.11 30.22 2.47
CA LEU A 225 -14.25 31.37 2.17
C LEU A 225 -13.76 31.30 0.71
N PRO A 226 -14.08 32.28 -0.15
CA PRO A 226 -13.78 32.22 -1.58
C PRO A 226 -12.29 32.18 -1.87
N LEU A 227 -11.46 32.91 -1.10
CA LEU A 227 -10.01 32.92 -1.29
C LEU A 227 -9.36 31.56 -0.99
N VAL A 228 -9.74 30.94 0.14
CA VAL A 228 -9.23 29.61 0.53
C VAL A 228 -9.66 28.56 -0.51
N ARG A 229 -10.92 28.60 -0.92
CA ARG A 229 -11.45 27.71 -1.96
C ARG A 229 -10.68 27.87 -3.27
N LEU A 230 -10.41 29.10 -3.71
CA LEU A 230 -9.66 29.39 -4.92
C LEU A 230 -8.25 28.81 -4.84
N VAL A 231 -7.49 29.13 -3.79
CA VAL A 231 -6.10 28.66 -3.62
C VAL A 231 -6.03 27.12 -3.60
N CYS A 232 -6.89 26.47 -2.80
CA CYS A 232 -6.90 25.00 -2.72
C CYS A 232 -7.32 24.35 -4.04
N THR A 233 -8.32 24.90 -4.73
CA THR A 233 -8.80 24.35 -6.02
C THR A 233 -7.71 24.49 -7.09
N THR A 234 -7.11 25.68 -7.22
CA THR A 234 -6.04 25.93 -8.19
C THR A 234 -4.85 25.01 -7.93
N TYR A 235 -4.39 24.88 -6.68
CA TYR A 235 -3.30 23.95 -6.34
C TYR A 235 -3.62 22.51 -6.75
N ILE A 236 -4.81 22.00 -6.40
CA ILE A 236 -5.22 20.63 -6.73
C ILE A 236 -5.27 20.40 -8.24
N GLU A 237 -5.88 21.32 -9.00
CA GLU A 237 -6.02 21.15 -10.44
C GLU A 237 -4.68 21.31 -11.18
N VAL A 238 -3.80 22.21 -10.72
CA VAL A 238 -2.45 22.36 -11.30
C VAL A 238 -1.61 21.11 -11.09
N ILE A 239 -1.53 20.59 -9.86
CA ILE A 239 -0.72 19.39 -9.58
C ILE A 239 -1.28 18.15 -10.28
N ARG A 240 -2.62 18.03 -10.39
CA ARG A 240 -3.25 16.91 -11.10
C ARG A 240 -3.14 17.01 -12.61
N GLY A 241 -3.06 18.23 -13.16
CA GLY A 241 -2.88 18.47 -14.59
C GLY A 241 -1.43 18.41 -15.05
N ALA A 242 -0.47 18.53 -14.13
CA ALA A 242 0.95 18.53 -14.46
C ALA A 242 1.46 17.11 -14.80
N PRO A 243 2.25 16.93 -15.88
CA PRO A 243 2.92 15.67 -16.15
C PRO A 243 3.89 15.32 -15.03
N LEU A 244 3.82 14.08 -14.52
CA LEU A 244 4.65 13.64 -13.39
C LEU A 244 6.16 13.79 -13.67
N PHE A 245 6.61 13.58 -14.90
CA PHE A 245 8.01 13.79 -15.28
C PHE A 245 8.47 15.24 -15.08
N VAL A 246 7.61 16.23 -15.37
CA VAL A 246 7.93 17.65 -15.18
C VAL A 246 8.09 17.96 -13.69
N LEU A 247 7.20 17.42 -12.84
CA LEU A 247 7.29 17.58 -11.39
C LEU A 247 8.55 16.94 -10.81
N LEU A 248 8.92 15.75 -11.29
CA LEU A 248 10.16 15.08 -10.88
C LEU A 248 11.41 15.84 -11.32
N LEU A 249 11.43 16.35 -12.56
CA LEU A 249 12.54 17.17 -13.06
C LEU A 249 12.70 18.45 -12.24
N LEU A 250 11.58 19.14 -11.99
CA LEU A 250 11.58 20.34 -11.15
C LEU A 250 12.08 20.03 -9.74
N ALA A 251 11.64 18.93 -9.12
CA ALA A 251 12.11 18.51 -7.81
C ALA A 251 13.62 18.21 -7.81
N ASN A 252 14.12 17.51 -8.82
CA ASN A 252 15.54 17.20 -8.95
C ASN A 252 16.40 18.46 -9.09
N VAL A 253 15.99 19.40 -9.94
CA VAL A 253 16.69 20.68 -10.13
C VAL A 253 16.58 21.55 -8.87
N ALA A 254 15.40 21.65 -8.27
CA ALA A 254 15.17 22.45 -7.06
C ALA A 254 16.00 21.94 -5.87
N LEU A 255 16.04 20.62 -5.64
CA LEU A 255 16.85 20.03 -4.58
C LEU A 255 18.34 20.28 -4.76
N GLY A 256 18.83 20.31 -6.00
CA GLY A 256 20.23 20.66 -6.31
C GLY A 256 20.62 22.10 -5.98
N PHE A 257 19.67 22.99 -5.66
CA PHE A 257 19.98 24.33 -5.12
C PHE A 257 20.09 24.35 -3.58
N PHE A 258 19.57 23.32 -2.89
CA PHE A 258 19.54 23.26 -1.43
C PHE A 258 20.60 22.33 -0.81
N VAL A 259 21.17 21.44 -1.61
CA VAL A 259 22.26 20.51 -1.23
C VAL A 259 23.54 20.97 -1.90
#